data_AF-A0A932MA99-F1
#
_entry.id   AF-A0A932MA99-F1
#
_cell.length_a   1.000
_cell.length_b   1.000
_cell.length_c   1.000
_cell.angle_alpha   90.00
_cell.angle_beta   90.00
_cell.angle_gamma   90.00
#
_symmetry.space_group_name_H-M   'P 1'
#
loop_
_entity.id
_entity.type
_entity.pdbx_description
1 polymer ?
#
loop_
_entity_poly.entity_id
_entity_poly.type
_entity_poly.pdbx_seq_one_letter_code
_entity_poly.pdbx_strand_id
1 'polypeptide(L)'
;MTMDSSQFPSPPGTPVIERLLNLRDLLQKKSFFLFGPRQTGKTFWVRRSLGEVKTYDLLDTSVYLALSRSPSRIAQELSSQDRVVVIDEIQRLPILLNEVHRLIEERGVRFLLTGSSARSLRRGGVNLLGGRARTQYLHPLTRRELGPLFNLGRAVERGLLPSIYFSDDPRADLQAYAGSYLQQEIVAEGATRNIPAFSRFLRVAALCNGTIVNFTNVGNDAQVARTTVYEY
;
A
#
# COMPACT_ATOMS: atom_id res chain seq x y z
N MET A 1 30.16 -4.67 -9.47
CA MET A 1 29.46 -5.25 -10.63
C MET A 1 28.02 -4.74 -10.60
N THR A 2 27.75 -3.68 -11.35
CA THR A 2 26.42 -3.10 -11.52
C THR A 2 25.60 -4.04 -12.39
N MET A 3 24.67 -4.79 -11.78
CA MET A 3 23.73 -5.59 -12.56
C MET A 3 22.73 -4.67 -13.26
N ASP A 4 22.58 -4.92 -14.55
CA ASP A 4 21.72 -4.21 -15.47
C ASP A 4 20.25 -4.31 -15.03
N SER A 5 19.58 -3.16 -15.04
CA SER A 5 18.25 -2.95 -14.50
C SER A 5 17.17 -3.17 -15.59
N SER A 6 17.43 -4.03 -16.57
CA SER A 6 16.63 -4.12 -17.80
C SER A 6 15.73 -5.36 -17.92
N GLN A 7 15.69 -6.27 -16.93
CA GLN A 7 15.10 -7.61 -17.13
C GLN A 7 13.76 -7.94 -16.43
N PHE A 8 12.88 -6.96 -16.17
CA PHE A 8 11.55 -7.30 -15.62
C PHE A 8 10.40 -6.68 -16.43
N PRO A 9 9.42 -7.48 -16.91
CA PRO A 9 8.39 -7.00 -17.81
C PRO A 9 7.43 -6.07 -17.06
N SER A 10 7.39 -4.82 -17.52
CA SER A 10 6.24 -3.93 -17.27
C SER A 10 5.07 -4.39 -18.14
N PRO A 11 3.81 -4.06 -17.82
CA PRO A 11 2.73 -4.18 -18.79
C PRO A 11 3.16 -3.50 -20.10
N PRO A 12 2.93 -4.11 -21.28
CA PRO A 12 3.40 -3.56 -22.54
C PRO A 12 2.89 -2.12 -22.69
N GLY A 13 3.81 -1.15 -22.78
CA GLY A 13 3.51 0.27 -22.98
C GLY A 13 3.70 1.20 -21.76
N THR A 14 3.86 0.68 -20.54
CA THR A 14 4.03 1.54 -19.34
C THR A 14 5.51 1.77 -19.02
N PRO A 15 6.01 3.02 -18.95
CA PRO A 15 7.40 3.29 -18.62
C PRO A 15 7.71 2.89 -17.17
N VAL A 16 8.90 2.33 -16.96
CA VAL A 16 9.42 2.07 -15.61
C VAL A 16 9.76 3.40 -14.95
N ILE A 17 9.13 3.70 -13.83
CA ILE A 17 9.40 4.90 -13.03
C ILE A 17 10.14 4.50 -11.76
N GLU A 18 11.38 4.95 -11.64
CA GLU A 18 12.18 4.80 -10.43
C GLU A 18 11.59 5.67 -9.30
N ARG A 19 11.44 5.10 -8.11
CA ARG A 19 10.85 5.80 -6.96
C ARG A 19 11.95 6.49 -6.15
N LEU A 20 11.62 7.62 -5.55
CA LEU A 20 12.55 8.33 -4.66
C LEU A 20 12.78 7.59 -3.33
N LEU A 21 11.89 6.66 -2.97
CA LEU A 21 11.97 5.90 -1.72
C LEU A 21 12.98 4.75 -1.84
N ASN A 22 14.22 4.96 -1.43
CA ASN A 22 15.25 3.92 -1.43
C ASN A 22 15.02 2.88 -0.31
N LEU A 23 14.51 1.70 -0.67
CA LEU A 23 14.22 0.62 0.29
C LEU A 23 15.49 -0.02 0.89
N ARG A 24 16.59 -0.06 0.14
CA ARG A 24 17.86 -0.66 0.62
C ARG A 24 18.42 0.13 1.79
N ASP A 25 18.50 1.46 1.63
CA ASP A 25 19.02 2.36 2.66
C ASP A 25 18.14 2.37 3.92
N LEU A 26 16.83 2.20 3.75
CA LEU A 26 15.90 2.06 4.86
C LEU A 26 16.18 0.76 5.62
N LEU A 27 16.23 -0.37 4.93
CA LEU A 27 16.37 -1.70 5.54
C LEU A 27 17.73 -1.92 6.21
N GLN A 28 18.77 -1.19 5.80
CA GLN A 28 20.04 -1.13 6.55
C GLN A 28 19.86 -0.57 7.96
N LYS A 29 18.93 0.37 8.16
CA LYS A 29 18.71 1.06 9.44
C LYS A 29 17.78 0.27 10.36
N LYS A 30 16.69 -0.29 9.82
CA LYS A 30 15.63 -0.93 10.63
C LYS A 30 14.70 -1.79 9.77
N SER A 31 13.83 -2.57 10.41
CA SER A 31 12.65 -3.13 9.77
C SER A 31 11.62 -2.01 9.49
N PHE A 32 10.81 -2.17 8.45
CA PHE A 32 9.82 -1.18 8.05
C PHE A 32 8.48 -1.80 7.71
N PHE A 33 7.41 -1.09 8.09
CA PHE A 33 6.13 -1.20 7.42
C PHE A 33 6.13 -0.28 6.20
N LEU A 34 5.74 -0.81 5.04
CA LEU A 34 5.55 -0.05 3.81
C LEU A 34 4.08 -0.05 3.43
N PHE A 35 3.35 0.97 3.88
CA PHE A 35 1.94 1.13 3.55
C PHE A 35 1.75 2.00 2.31
N GLY A 36 0.57 1.95 1.73
CA GLY A 36 0.21 2.87 0.66
C GLY A 36 -1.01 2.36 -0.09
N PRO A 37 -1.75 3.24 -0.78
CA PRO A 37 -2.93 2.85 -1.52
C PRO A 37 -2.68 1.68 -2.49
N ARG A 38 -3.77 1.02 -2.89
CA ARG A 38 -3.71 0.04 -3.98
C ARG A 38 -3.23 0.73 -5.26
N GLN A 39 -2.61 -0.05 -6.14
CA GLN A 39 -2.12 0.43 -7.43
C GLN A 39 -1.01 1.51 -7.41
N THR A 40 -0.40 1.83 -6.25
CA THR A 40 0.79 2.69 -6.19
C THR A 40 2.09 2.01 -6.63
N GLY A 41 2.03 0.73 -7.02
CA GLY A 41 3.19 -0.03 -7.48
C GLY A 41 4.10 -0.56 -6.37
N LYS A 42 3.58 -0.82 -5.15
CA LYS A 42 4.36 -1.36 -4.01
C LYS A 42 5.13 -2.63 -4.38
N THR A 43 4.42 -3.68 -4.80
CA THR A 43 5.03 -4.98 -5.13
C THR A 43 6.06 -4.86 -6.26
N PHE A 44 5.78 -4.06 -7.29
CA PHE A 44 6.74 -3.74 -8.35
C PHE A 44 8.00 -3.07 -7.78
N TRP A 45 7.83 -2.03 -6.97
CA TRP A 45 8.94 -1.28 -6.39
C TRP A 45 9.79 -2.12 -5.45
N VAL A 46 9.17 -2.99 -4.66
CA VAL A 46 9.86 -3.92 -3.75
C VAL A 46 10.74 -4.89 -4.52
N ARG A 47 10.17 -5.59 -5.51
CA ARG A 47 10.93 -6.54 -6.36
C ARG A 47 12.07 -5.84 -7.08
N ARG A 48 11.79 -4.66 -7.66
CA ARG A 48 12.78 -3.83 -8.36
C ARG A 48 13.93 -3.39 -7.47
N SER A 49 13.60 -2.84 -6.29
CA SER A 49 14.58 -2.28 -5.37
C SER A 49 15.42 -3.34 -4.71
N LEU A 50 14.81 -4.43 -4.24
CA LEU A 50 15.49 -5.41 -3.39
C LEU A 50 16.06 -6.59 -4.17
N GLY A 51 15.63 -6.81 -5.42
CA GLY A 51 16.04 -7.97 -6.21
C GLY A 51 15.47 -9.26 -5.63
N GLU A 52 16.26 -10.34 -5.69
CA GLU A 52 15.88 -11.63 -5.13
C GLU A 52 16.08 -11.63 -3.60
N VAL A 53 15.00 -11.29 -2.88
CA VAL A 53 14.90 -11.44 -1.43
C VAL A 53 13.78 -12.41 -1.09
N LYS A 54 13.96 -13.18 0.00
CA LYS A 54 12.93 -14.10 0.48
C LYS A 54 11.64 -13.31 0.74
N THR A 55 10.59 -13.66 0.00
CA THR A 55 9.32 -12.95 -0.02
C THR A 55 8.18 -13.91 0.26
N TYR A 56 7.33 -13.57 1.23
CA TYR A 56 6.09 -14.28 1.52
C TYR A 56 4.93 -13.43 1.03
N ASP A 57 4.32 -13.81 -0.08
CA ASP A 57 3.13 -13.15 -0.61
C ASP A 57 1.88 -13.76 0.02
N LEU A 58 1.21 -13.01 0.92
CA LEU A 58 0.01 -13.49 1.60
C LEU A 58 -1.27 -13.40 0.74
N LEU A 59 -1.17 -12.95 -0.52
CA LEU A 59 -2.23 -13.12 -1.51
C LEU A 59 -2.16 -14.52 -2.15
N ASP A 60 -0.99 -15.16 -2.16
CA ASP A 60 -0.87 -16.56 -2.58
C ASP A 60 -1.56 -17.46 -1.55
N THR A 61 -2.56 -18.21 -2.01
CA THR A 61 -3.38 -19.08 -1.16
C THR A 61 -2.56 -20.18 -0.50
N SER A 62 -1.56 -20.74 -1.19
CA SER A 62 -0.71 -21.80 -0.65
C SER A 62 0.18 -21.29 0.47
N VAL A 63 0.81 -20.13 0.27
CA VAL A 63 1.65 -19.45 1.28
C VAL A 63 0.80 -19.06 2.49
N TYR A 64 -0.35 -18.43 2.25
CA TYR A 64 -1.28 -18.04 3.31
C TYR A 64 -1.71 -19.24 4.16
N LEU A 65 -2.17 -20.34 3.54
CA LEU A 65 -2.63 -21.52 4.27
C LEU A 65 -1.50 -22.19 5.05
N ALA A 66 -0.30 -22.27 4.47
CA ALA A 66 0.87 -22.84 5.15
C ALA A 66 1.22 -22.05 6.42
N LEU A 67 1.32 -20.73 6.31
CA LEU A 67 1.70 -19.84 7.41
C LEU A 67 0.57 -19.65 8.42
N SER A 68 -0.69 -19.70 7.99
CA SER A 68 -1.84 -19.65 8.91
C SER A 68 -1.93 -20.89 9.78
N ARG A 69 -1.56 -22.07 9.26
CA ARG A 69 -1.51 -23.33 10.04
C ARG A 69 -0.29 -23.38 10.95
N SER A 70 0.84 -22.85 10.50
CA SER A 70 2.09 -22.88 11.25
C SER A 70 2.89 -21.58 11.05
N PRO A 71 2.62 -20.52 11.84
CA PRO A 71 3.34 -19.26 11.76
C PRO A 71 4.87 -19.40 11.92
N SER A 72 5.29 -20.31 12.81
CA SER A 72 6.70 -20.58 13.11
C SER A 72 7.50 -21.13 11.93
N ARG A 73 6.82 -21.57 10.86
CA ARG A 73 7.43 -22.02 9.61
C ARG A 73 8.33 -20.95 8.98
N ILE A 74 8.02 -19.65 9.13
CA ILE A 74 8.92 -18.57 8.67
C ILE A 74 10.33 -18.77 9.26
N ALA A 75 10.43 -19.05 10.55
CA ALA A 75 11.72 -19.24 11.21
C ALA A 75 12.47 -20.51 10.76
N GLN A 76 11.74 -21.50 10.25
CA GLN A 76 12.30 -22.77 9.75
C GLN A 76 12.79 -22.64 8.31
N GLU A 77 12.09 -21.85 7.49
CA GLU A 77 12.43 -21.63 6.08
C GLU A 77 13.54 -20.59 5.87
N LEU A 78 13.81 -19.73 6.87
CA LEU A 78 14.86 -18.74 6.80
C LEU A 78 16.23 -19.34 7.14
N SER A 79 17.16 -19.16 6.21
CA SER A 79 18.58 -19.48 6.38
C SER A 79 19.34 -18.33 7.07
N SER A 80 20.59 -18.57 7.44
CA SER A 80 21.49 -17.53 7.99
C SER A 80 21.86 -16.45 6.97
N GLN A 81 21.63 -16.70 5.67
CA GLN A 81 21.89 -15.76 4.59
C GLN A 81 20.72 -14.79 4.38
N ASP A 82 19.52 -15.13 4.85
CA ASP A 82 18.31 -14.33 4.71
C ASP A 82 18.29 -13.16 5.72
N ARG A 83 19.09 -12.13 5.46
CA ARG A 83 19.18 -10.94 6.31
C ARG A 83 18.02 -9.97 6.11
N VAL A 84 17.39 -10.00 4.94
CA VAL A 84 16.25 -9.15 4.57
C VAL A 84 15.11 -10.05 4.08
N VAL A 85 13.92 -9.86 4.65
CA VAL A 85 12.73 -10.66 4.33
C VAL A 85 11.56 -9.74 4.06
N VAL A 86 10.79 -10.03 3.03
CA VAL A 86 9.55 -9.31 2.68
C VAL A 86 8.35 -10.17 3.07
N ILE A 87 7.36 -9.56 3.70
CA ILE A 87 6.02 -10.15 3.84
C ILE A 87 5.03 -9.18 3.19
N ASP A 88 4.45 -9.59 2.06
CA ASP A 88 3.49 -8.78 1.31
C ASP A 88 2.10 -8.93 1.95
N GLU A 89 1.37 -7.81 2.10
CA GLU A 89 0.00 -7.77 2.63
C GLU A 89 -0.14 -8.34 4.07
N ILE A 90 0.73 -7.91 4.99
CA ILE A 90 0.79 -8.40 6.40
C ILE A 90 -0.55 -8.31 7.15
N GLN A 91 -1.46 -7.42 6.72
CA GLN A 91 -2.80 -7.32 7.30
C GLN A 91 -3.69 -8.55 7.05
N ARG A 92 -3.32 -9.42 6.10
CA ARG A 92 -4.02 -10.68 5.84
C ARG A 92 -3.77 -11.71 6.95
N LEU A 93 -2.56 -11.74 7.52
CA LEU A 93 -2.22 -12.64 8.61
C LEU A 93 -1.43 -11.93 9.72
N PRO A 94 -2.07 -11.03 10.50
CA PRO A 94 -1.37 -10.17 11.46
C PRO A 94 -0.67 -10.93 12.59
N ILE A 95 -1.09 -12.16 12.89
CA ILE A 95 -0.45 -13.02 13.91
C ILE A 95 1.03 -13.30 13.61
N LEU A 96 1.45 -13.20 12.34
CA LEU A 96 2.86 -13.34 11.95
C LEU A 96 3.76 -12.26 12.58
N LEU A 97 3.20 -11.14 13.05
CA LEU A 97 3.98 -10.09 13.71
C LEU A 97 4.69 -10.60 14.97
N ASN A 98 4.17 -11.64 15.63
CA ASN A 98 4.86 -12.28 16.77
C ASN A 98 6.15 -12.98 16.33
N GLU A 99 6.11 -13.73 15.22
CA GLU A 99 7.31 -14.38 14.68
C GLU A 99 8.29 -13.36 14.10
N VAL A 100 7.79 -12.32 13.43
CA VAL A 100 8.63 -11.22 12.95
C VAL A 100 9.35 -10.55 14.11
N HIS A 101 8.63 -10.25 15.20
CA HIS A 101 9.23 -9.67 16.40
C HIS A 101 10.36 -10.56 16.93
N ARG A 102 10.08 -11.84 17.16
CA ARG A 102 11.06 -12.81 17.65
C ARG A 102 12.30 -12.88 16.75
N LEU A 103 12.11 -12.95 15.42
CA LEU A 103 13.21 -13.06 14.46
C LEU A 103 14.05 -11.78 14.33
N ILE A 104 13.45 -10.61 14.55
CA ILE A 104 14.20 -9.34 14.63
C ILE A 104 15.13 -9.37 15.85
N GLU A 105 14.65 -9.84 17.01
CA GLU A 105 15.42 -9.83 18.26
C GLU A 105 16.47 -10.95 18.33
N GLU A 106 16.09 -12.18 17.96
CA GLU A 106 16.98 -13.35 18.08
C GLU A 106 18.02 -13.41 16.95
N ARG A 107 17.62 -13.07 15.73
CA ARG A 107 18.45 -13.30 14.52
C ARG A 107 18.89 -12.03 13.80
N GLY A 108 18.41 -10.86 14.25
CA GLY A 108 18.72 -9.58 13.64
C GLY A 108 18.18 -9.42 12.21
N VAL A 109 17.17 -10.21 11.82
CA VAL A 109 16.57 -10.16 10.48
C VAL A 109 15.86 -8.82 10.27
N ARG A 110 15.99 -8.25 9.08
CA ARG A 110 15.30 -7.02 8.68
C ARG A 110 14.06 -7.36 7.87
N PHE A 111 12.91 -6.89 8.33
CA PHE A 111 11.64 -7.14 7.65
C PHE A 111 11.15 -5.91 6.92
N LEU A 112 10.69 -6.11 5.69
CA LEU A 112 9.80 -5.19 5.00
C LEU A 112 8.39 -5.79 4.99
N LEU A 113 7.48 -5.16 5.72
CA LEU A 113 6.10 -5.60 5.88
C LEU A 113 5.20 -4.66 5.08
N THR A 114 4.63 -5.10 3.97
CA THR A 114 3.80 -4.22 3.16
C THR A 114 2.33 -4.33 3.57
N GLY A 115 1.53 -3.36 3.15
CA GLY A 115 0.07 -3.45 3.18
C GLY A 115 -0.59 -2.26 2.50
N SER A 116 -1.91 -2.33 2.29
CA SER A 116 -2.68 -1.18 1.76
C SER A 116 -2.79 -0.06 2.80
N SER A 117 -2.99 -0.41 4.07
CA SER A 117 -3.33 0.53 5.13
C SER A 117 -2.86 0.07 6.51
N ALA A 118 -2.37 1.01 7.31
CA ALA A 118 -2.11 0.77 8.73
C ALA A 118 -3.40 0.61 9.55
N ARG A 119 -4.53 1.11 9.04
CA ARG A 119 -5.82 1.16 9.76
C ARG A 119 -6.37 -0.25 9.99
N SER A 120 -6.24 -1.15 9.02
CA SER A 120 -6.63 -2.56 9.16
C SER A 120 -5.89 -3.25 10.32
N LEU A 121 -4.58 -3.04 10.45
CA LEU A 121 -3.77 -3.66 11.50
C LEU A 121 -4.09 -3.09 12.90
N ARG A 122 -4.25 -1.77 13.00
CA ARG A 122 -4.56 -1.10 14.28
C ARG A 122 -5.94 -1.51 14.82
N ARG A 123 -6.94 -1.66 13.95
CA ARG A 123 -8.27 -2.12 14.35
C ARG A 123 -8.28 -3.56 14.87
N GLY A 124 -7.40 -4.40 14.36
CA GLY A 124 -7.18 -5.75 14.90
C GLY A 124 -6.53 -5.79 16.29
N GLY A 125 -6.29 -4.64 16.93
CA GLY A 125 -5.63 -4.56 18.24
C GLY A 125 -4.15 -4.91 18.20
N VAL A 126 -3.54 -4.93 17.01
CA VAL A 126 -2.18 -5.44 16.86
C VAL A 126 -1.16 -4.35 17.16
N ASN A 127 -0.23 -4.64 18.07
CA ASN A 127 0.91 -3.77 18.34
C ASN A 127 1.86 -3.77 17.14
N LEU A 128 2.04 -2.62 16.49
CA LEU A 128 2.83 -2.43 15.27
C LEU A 128 4.35 -2.49 15.52
N LEU A 129 4.83 -3.54 16.18
CA LEU A 129 6.25 -3.78 16.46
C LEU A 129 6.92 -2.52 17.06
N GLY A 130 6.27 -1.91 18.06
CA GLY A 130 6.67 -0.62 18.64
C GLY A 130 8.17 -0.51 18.90
N GLY A 131 8.82 0.45 18.24
CA GLY A 131 10.26 0.66 18.37
C GLY A 131 11.15 -0.36 17.66
N ARG A 132 10.62 -1.37 16.98
CA ARG A 132 11.37 -2.40 16.22
C ARG A 132 11.20 -2.26 14.71
N ALA A 133 10.03 -1.80 14.27
CA ALA A 133 9.79 -1.37 12.90
C ALA A 133 9.39 0.11 12.85
N ARG A 134 9.71 0.77 11.74
CA ARG A 134 9.26 2.15 11.42
C ARG A 134 8.24 2.10 10.29
N THR A 135 7.40 3.11 10.18
CA THR A 135 6.42 3.18 9.10
C THR A 135 6.91 4.11 7.99
N GLN A 136 6.77 3.66 6.75
CA GLN A 136 6.91 4.47 5.55
C GLN A 136 5.70 4.29 4.65
N TYR A 137 5.45 5.30 3.81
CA TYR A 137 4.32 5.32 2.90
C TYR A 137 4.78 5.44 1.45
N LEU A 138 4.30 4.54 0.59
CA LEU A 138 4.45 4.60 -0.85
C LEU A 138 3.19 5.21 -1.46
N HIS A 139 3.24 6.51 -1.69
CA HIS A 139 2.16 7.29 -2.29
C HIS A 139 2.08 7.08 -3.81
N PRO A 140 1.06 7.65 -4.50
CA PRO A 140 1.10 7.82 -5.95
C PRO A 140 2.39 8.51 -6.42
N LEU A 141 2.65 8.49 -7.73
CA LEU A 141 3.84 9.11 -8.30
C LEU A 141 3.86 10.61 -8.00
N THR A 142 5.06 11.16 -7.92
CA THR A 142 5.27 12.61 -7.78
C THR A 142 5.74 13.22 -9.10
N ARG A 143 5.59 14.54 -9.24
CA ARG A 143 6.19 15.28 -10.36
C ARG A 143 7.70 15.02 -10.48
N ARG A 144 8.41 14.89 -9.35
CA ARG A 144 9.85 14.63 -9.33
C ARG A 144 10.19 13.23 -9.86
N GLU A 145 9.39 12.22 -9.52
CA GLU A 145 9.56 10.85 -10.04
C GLU A 145 9.21 10.77 -11.54
N LEU A 146 8.17 11.50 -11.98
CA LEU A 146 7.75 11.51 -13.39
C LEU A 146 8.71 12.29 -14.30
N GLY A 147 9.38 13.32 -13.80
CA GLY A 147 10.35 14.09 -14.55
C GLY A 147 9.79 14.60 -15.89
N PRO A 148 10.42 14.28 -17.05
CA PRO A 148 9.93 14.67 -18.37
C PRO A 148 8.55 14.09 -18.74
N LEU A 149 8.14 12.99 -18.11
CA LEU A 149 6.85 12.34 -18.35
C LEU A 149 5.69 13.02 -17.59
N PHE A 150 5.99 14.01 -16.75
CA PHE A 150 4.98 14.75 -16.01
C PHE A 150 4.21 15.70 -16.93
N ASN A 151 2.88 15.58 -16.92
CA ASN A 151 1.95 16.49 -17.58
C ASN A 151 0.89 16.93 -16.57
N LEU A 152 0.76 18.25 -16.37
CA LEU A 152 -0.14 18.82 -15.38
C LEU A 152 -1.61 18.52 -15.69
N GLY A 153 -2.04 18.68 -16.95
CA GLY A 153 -3.42 18.40 -17.35
C GLY A 153 -3.81 16.96 -17.09
N ARG A 154 -2.91 16.02 -17.44
CA ARG A 154 -3.06 14.59 -17.14
C ARG A 154 -3.14 14.32 -15.64
N ALA A 155 -2.27 14.93 -14.84
CA ALA A 155 -2.26 14.75 -13.39
C ALA A 155 -3.55 15.25 -12.72
N VAL A 156 -4.11 16.36 -13.21
CA VAL A 156 -5.37 16.92 -12.71
C VAL A 156 -6.57 16.06 -13.13
N GLU A 157 -6.60 15.57 -14.37
CA GLU A 157 -7.71 14.76 -14.87
C GLU A 157 -7.71 13.33 -14.28
N ARG A 158 -6.54 12.73 -14.13
CA ARG A 158 -6.38 11.28 -13.88
C ARG A 158 -5.80 10.95 -12.50
N GLY A 159 -5.26 11.94 -11.80
CA GLY A 159 -4.41 11.70 -10.64
C GLY A 159 -3.03 11.16 -11.01
N LEU A 160 -2.30 10.64 -10.03
CA LEU A 160 -0.89 10.22 -10.18
C LEU A 160 -0.65 8.74 -9.84
N LEU A 161 -1.70 7.93 -9.76
CA LEU A 161 -1.56 6.49 -9.61
C LEU A 161 -0.92 5.93 -10.88
N PRO A 162 0.20 5.17 -10.81
CA PRO A 162 0.91 4.70 -12.00
C PRO A 162 0.00 4.02 -13.04
N SER A 163 -0.87 3.10 -12.60
CA SER A 163 -1.80 2.36 -13.46
C SER A 163 -2.73 3.29 -14.23
N ILE A 164 -3.26 4.31 -13.58
CA ILE A 164 -4.26 5.24 -14.16
C ILE A 164 -3.56 6.35 -14.96
N TYR A 165 -2.40 6.82 -14.52
CA TYR A 165 -1.66 7.88 -15.20
C TYR A 165 -1.16 7.46 -16.59
N PHE A 166 -0.79 6.18 -16.75
CA PHE A 166 -0.36 5.60 -18.03
C PHE A 166 -1.44 4.78 -18.74
N SER A 167 -2.67 4.80 -18.23
CA SER A 167 -3.80 4.09 -18.83
C SER A 167 -4.22 4.66 -20.19
N ASP A 168 -4.68 3.77 -21.07
CA ASP A 168 -5.36 4.07 -22.33
C ASP A 168 -6.84 4.46 -22.12
N ASP A 169 -7.51 3.90 -21.11
CA ASP A 169 -8.83 4.35 -20.63
C ASP A 169 -8.81 4.74 -19.13
N PRO A 170 -8.28 5.94 -18.82
CA PRO A 170 -8.13 6.38 -17.43
C PRO A 170 -9.47 6.61 -16.72
N ARG A 171 -10.57 6.82 -17.47
CA ARG A 171 -11.88 7.04 -16.86
C ARG A 171 -12.46 5.73 -16.35
N ALA A 172 -12.41 4.68 -17.17
CA ALA A 172 -12.84 3.35 -16.75
C ALA A 172 -11.98 2.84 -15.58
N ASP A 173 -10.65 3.00 -15.66
CA ASP A 173 -9.74 2.56 -14.61
C ASP A 173 -9.93 3.32 -13.29
N LEU A 174 -10.18 4.63 -13.34
CA LEU A 174 -10.47 5.41 -12.15
C LEU A 174 -11.80 5.00 -11.50
N GLN A 175 -12.82 4.69 -12.31
CA GLN A 175 -14.10 4.16 -11.81
C GLN A 175 -13.91 2.78 -11.15
N ALA A 176 -13.18 1.88 -11.80
CA ALA A 176 -12.87 0.56 -11.26
C ALA A 176 -12.06 0.64 -9.96
N TYR A 177 -11.07 1.55 -9.91
CA TYR A 177 -10.28 1.83 -8.71
C TYR A 177 -11.16 2.36 -7.58
N ALA A 178 -12.01 3.34 -7.84
CA ALA A 178 -12.92 3.91 -6.84
C ALA A 178 -13.88 2.84 -6.29
N GLY A 179 -14.47 2.02 -7.14
CA GLY A 179 -15.32 0.90 -6.72
C GLY A 179 -14.58 -0.12 -5.85
N SER A 180 -13.38 -0.53 -6.28
CA SER A 180 -12.53 -1.45 -5.53
C SER A 180 -12.12 -0.88 -4.16
N TYR A 181 -11.78 0.41 -4.10
CA TYR A 181 -11.45 1.11 -2.86
C TYR A 181 -12.63 1.10 -1.88
N LEU A 182 -13.83 1.43 -2.35
CA LEU A 182 -15.04 1.39 -1.53
C LEU A 182 -15.28 0.00 -0.93
N GLN A 183 -15.08 -1.07 -1.70
CA GLN A 183 -15.28 -2.43 -1.18
C GLN A 183 -14.17 -2.88 -0.24
N GLN A 184 -12.90 -2.69 -0.63
CA GLN A 184 -11.77 -3.30 0.09
C GLN A 184 -11.29 -2.46 1.27
N GLU A 185 -11.28 -1.13 1.15
CA GLU A 185 -10.71 -0.25 2.18
C GLU A 185 -11.79 0.44 3.04
N ILE A 186 -13.02 0.55 2.53
CA ILE A 186 -14.12 1.19 3.29
C ILE A 186 -15.06 0.13 3.90
N VAL A 187 -15.58 -0.83 3.11
CA VAL A 187 -16.47 -1.89 3.62
C VAL A 187 -15.71 -2.91 4.46
N ALA A 188 -14.76 -3.64 3.86
CA ALA A 188 -14.10 -4.76 4.53
C ALA A 188 -13.32 -4.32 5.78
N GLU A 189 -12.85 -3.10 5.73
CA GLU A 189 -12.15 -2.46 6.83
C GLU A 189 -13.13 -1.88 7.87
N GLY A 190 -14.40 -1.62 7.51
CA GLY A 190 -15.45 -1.18 8.43
C GLY A 190 -15.39 0.32 8.74
N ALA A 191 -14.92 1.15 7.80
CA ALA A 191 -14.86 2.60 7.96
C ALA A 191 -16.25 3.27 7.95
N THR A 192 -17.24 2.67 7.28
CA THR A 192 -18.65 3.09 7.34
C THR A 192 -19.59 1.91 7.14
N ARG A 193 -20.79 1.98 7.72
CA ARG A 193 -21.87 1.00 7.51
C ARG A 193 -22.78 1.38 6.33
N ASN A 194 -22.72 2.62 5.85
CA ASN A 194 -23.59 3.13 4.78
C ASN A 194 -22.77 3.53 3.54
N ILE A 195 -22.58 2.57 2.63
CA ILE A 195 -21.80 2.74 1.40
C ILE A 195 -22.45 3.72 0.42
N PRO A 196 -23.77 3.71 0.19
CA PRO A 196 -24.40 4.73 -0.63
C PRO A 196 -24.13 6.16 -0.12
N ALA A 197 -24.23 6.38 1.19
CA ALA A 197 -23.92 7.68 1.80
C ALA A 197 -22.44 8.06 1.62
N PHE A 198 -21.52 7.13 1.87
CA PHE A 198 -20.09 7.39 1.69
C PHE A 198 -19.72 7.65 0.22
N SER A 199 -20.35 6.96 -0.73
CA SER A 199 -20.13 7.17 -2.17
C SER A 199 -20.57 8.57 -2.61
N ARG A 200 -21.73 9.06 -2.14
CA ARG A 200 -22.17 10.45 -2.39
C ARG A 200 -21.21 11.45 -1.76
N PHE A 201 -20.82 11.22 -0.50
CA PHE A 201 -19.82 12.03 0.18
C PHE A 201 -18.52 12.10 -0.62
N LEU A 202 -17.98 10.97 -1.07
CA LEU A 202 -16.73 10.91 -1.82
C LEU A 202 -16.80 11.73 -3.11
N ARG A 203 -17.94 11.69 -3.82
CA ARG A 203 -18.18 12.49 -5.02
C ARG A 203 -18.21 13.99 -4.71
N VAL A 204 -18.90 14.41 -3.66
CA VAL A 204 -18.96 15.81 -3.24
C VAL A 204 -17.59 16.29 -2.77
N ALA A 205 -16.89 15.49 -1.96
CA ALA A 205 -15.54 15.79 -1.49
C ALA A 205 -14.56 15.99 -2.65
N ALA A 206 -14.68 15.18 -3.71
CA ALA A 206 -13.87 15.35 -4.93
C ALA A 206 -14.13 16.69 -5.63
N LEU A 207 -15.39 17.16 -5.67
CA LEU A 207 -15.74 18.46 -6.26
C LEU A 207 -15.28 19.64 -5.40
N CYS A 208 -15.21 19.46 -4.09
CA CYS A 208 -14.71 20.47 -3.15
C CYS A 208 -13.17 20.48 -3.06
N ASN A 209 -12.46 19.63 -3.80
CA ASN A 209 -11.01 19.55 -3.73
C ASN A 209 -10.36 20.90 -4.07
N GLY A 210 -9.49 21.40 -3.19
CA GLY A 210 -8.84 22.71 -3.32
C GLY A 210 -9.63 23.90 -2.79
N THR A 211 -10.79 23.68 -2.16
CA THR A 211 -11.59 24.72 -1.49
C THR A 211 -11.52 24.60 0.04
N ILE A 212 -11.95 25.65 0.76
CA ILE A 212 -12.10 25.58 2.22
C ILE A 212 -13.19 24.56 2.58
N VAL A 213 -12.86 23.62 3.47
CA VAL A 213 -13.78 22.55 3.87
C VAL A 213 -14.92 23.12 4.70
N ASN A 214 -16.14 23.05 4.15
CA ASN A 214 -17.37 23.33 4.87
C ASN A 214 -18.17 22.03 5.07
N PHE A 215 -18.04 21.43 6.25
CA PHE A 215 -18.69 20.16 6.60
C PHE A 215 -20.23 20.21 6.49
N THR A 216 -20.84 21.37 6.72
CA THR A 216 -22.29 21.54 6.59
C THR A 216 -22.71 21.46 5.12
N ASN A 217 -22.03 22.20 4.24
CA ASN A 217 -22.33 22.18 2.81
C ASN A 217 -22.08 20.79 2.21
N VAL A 218 -20.94 20.17 2.55
CA VAL A 218 -20.62 18.81 2.12
C VAL A 218 -21.69 17.82 2.61
N GLY A 219 -22.17 17.95 3.84
CA GLY A 219 -23.24 17.11 4.38
C GLY A 219 -24.57 17.29 3.66
N ASN A 220 -24.95 18.52 3.36
CA ASN A 220 -26.18 18.83 2.61
C ASN A 220 -26.13 18.22 1.19
N ASP A 221 -25.06 18.48 0.46
CA ASP A 221 -24.89 18.00 -0.93
C ASP A 221 -24.75 16.48 -1.01
N ALA A 222 -24.06 15.87 -0.04
CA ALA A 222 -23.91 14.42 0.04
C ALA A 222 -25.16 13.72 0.61
N GLN A 223 -26.10 14.48 1.18
CA GLN A 223 -27.23 13.96 1.97
C GLN A 223 -26.74 13.04 3.09
N VAL A 224 -25.83 13.55 3.91
CA VAL A 224 -25.19 12.88 5.06
C VAL A 224 -25.13 13.86 6.23
N ALA A 225 -25.36 13.38 7.45
CA ALA A 225 -25.27 14.22 8.65
C ALA A 225 -23.86 14.83 8.78
N ARG A 226 -23.78 16.11 9.17
CA ARG A 226 -22.49 16.82 9.34
C ARG A 226 -21.50 16.07 10.23
N THR A 227 -21.98 15.45 11.30
CA THR A 227 -21.15 14.65 12.23
C THR A 227 -20.53 13.45 11.53
N THR A 228 -21.30 12.75 10.70
CA THR A 228 -20.80 11.62 9.90
C THR A 228 -19.78 12.08 8.85
N VAL A 229 -19.97 13.24 8.23
CA VAL A 229 -18.97 13.83 7.31
C VAL A 229 -17.65 14.11 8.03
N TYR A 230 -17.69 14.50 9.30
CA TYR A 230 -16.50 14.74 10.11
C TYR A 230 -15.79 13.44 10.52
N GLU A 231 -16.52 12.33 10.64
CA GLU A 231 -15.98 11.01 11.02
C GLU A 231 -15.35 10.25 9.83
N TYR A 232 -15.79 10.52 8.60
CA TYR A 232 -15.27 9.93 7.37
C TYR A 232 -13.83 10.37 7.07
#